data_AF-A0A0F9RAD7-F1
#
_entry.id   AF-A0A0F9RAD7-F1
#
_cell.length_a   1.000
_cell.length_b   1.000
_cell.length_c   1.000
_cell.angle_alpha   90.00
_cell.angle_beta   90.00
_cell.angle_gamma   90.00
#
_symmetry.space_group_name_H-M   'P 1'
#
loop_
_entity.id
_entity.type
_entity.pdbx_description
1 polymer ?
#
loop_
_entity_poly.entity_id
_entity_poly.type
_entity_poly.pdbx_seq_one_letter_code
_entity_poly.pdbx_strand_id
1 'polypeptide(L)'
;MNKRYPGRPNYTGPKKGYFLLPYHDTLVTRMTNIFERLDTIDRTKSKKQISWRRHCIVYVQPSKLPLKVLAACTVYWRAYIAWTKALINHRASFVAYMTRHKAGLALRKILKTHDKELTVLLTKYVPDHTWNGKEIEFKE
;
A
#
# COMPACT_ATOMS: atom_id res chain seq x y z
N MET A 1 20.46 0.47 10.63
CA MET A 1 19.82 -0.33 11.71
C MET A 1 18.61 0.44 12.24
N ASN A 2 17.45 -0.19 12.46
CA ASN A 2 16.26 0.49 12.98
C ASN A 2 16.50 0.89 14.45
N LYS A 3 16.87 2.15 14.69
CA LYS A 3 17.24 2.66 16.03
C LYS A 3 16.13 2.53 17.08
N ARG A 4 14.85 2.43 16.65
CA ARG A 4 13.69 2.32 17.54
C ARG A 4 13.26 0.87 17.81
N TYR A 5 13.62 -0.07 16.93
CA TYR A 5 13.40 -1.51 17.10
C TYR A 5 14.70 -2.28 16.82
N PRO A 6 15.62 -2.33 17.81
CA PRO A 6 16.87 -3.06 17.69
C PRO A 6 16.64 -4.50 17.22
N GLY A 7 17.47 -4.97 16.29
CA GLY A 7 17.37 -6.33 15.71
C GLY A 7 16.46 -6.45 14.49
N ARG A 8 15.73 -5.41 14.09
CA ARG A 8 14.86 -5.45 12.90
C ARG A 8 15.43 -4.61 11.74
N PRO A 9 15.72 -5.21 10.56
CA PRO A 9 16.19 -4.45 9.41
C PRO A 9 15.07 -3.56 8.85
N ASN A 10 15.44 -2.39 8.31
CA ASN A 10 14.50 -1.62 7.49
C ASN A 10 14.12 -2.46 6.26
N TYR A 11 12.99 -2.15 5.62
CA TYR A 11 12.60 -2.80 4.37
C TYR A 11 13.73 -2.70 3.32
N THR A 12 14.23 -3.86 2.86
CA THR A 12 15.28 -4.03 1.85
C THR A 12 14.84 -4.90 0.66
N GLY A 13 13.55 -5.23 0.58
CA GLY A 13 13.01 -6.12 -0.46
C GLY A 13 12.87 -5.47 -1.85
N PRO A 14 12.13 -6.11 -2.76
CA PRO A 14 11.94 -5.63 -4.14
C PRO A 14 11.40 -4.20 -4.23
N LYS A 15 11.93 -3.42 -5.19
CA LYS A 15 11.49 -2.04 -5.47
C LYS A 15 10.00 -1.95 -5.88
N LYS A 16 9.49 -2.97 -6.57
CA LYS A 16 8.16 -2.98 -7.20
C LYS A 16 7.39 -4.25 -6.85
N GLY A 17 6.07 -4.14 -6.75
CA GLY A 17 5.21 -5.28 -6.41
C GLY A 17 3.96 -4.89 -5.66
N TYR A 18 3.43 -5.84 -4.90
CA TYR A 18 2.31 -5.62 -4.00
C TYR A 18 2.83 -5.48 -2.58
N PHE A 19 2.29 -4.50 -1.87
CA PHE A 19 2.73 -4.15 -0.52
C PHE A 19 1.54 -4.12 0.41
N LEU A 20 1.69 -4.70 1.60
CA LEU A 20 0.79 -4.50 2.72
C LEU A 20 1.15 -3.21 3.46
N LEU A 21 0.12 -2.47 3.91
CA LEU A 21 0.22 -1.19 4.62
C LEU A 21 1.21 -0.15 4.05
N PRO A 22 1.29 0.05 2.71
CA PRO A 22 2.11 1.12 2.13
C PRO A 22 1.58 2.51 2.50
N TYR A 23 0.27 2.63 2.76
CA TYR A 23 -0.38 3.85 3.23
C TYR A 23 -1.02 3.62 4.60
N HIS A 24 -1.35 4.71 5.31
CA HIS A 24 -1.94 4.63 6.65
C HIS A 24 -3.32 3.97 6.68
N ASP A 25 -4.04 3.97 5.57
CA ASP A 25 -5.47 3.68 5.41
C ASP A 25 -5.73 2.64 4.31
N THR A 26 -4.67 2.01 3.79
CA THR A 26 -4.76 1.08 2.68
C THR A 26 -4.02 -0.21 3.03
N LEU A 27 -4.77 -1.30 3.17
CA LEU A 27 -4.21 -2.61 3.48
C LEU A 27 -3.26 -3.12 2.41
N VAL A 28 -3.62 -3.03 1.13
CA VAL A 28 -2.80 -3.51 0.02
C VAL A 28 -2.80 -2.50 -1.12
N THR A 29 -1.62 -2.26 -1.70
CA THR A 29 -1.54 -1.61 -3.00
C THR A 29 -0.43 -2.19 -3.87
N ARG A 30 -0.53 -1.95 -5.17
CA ARG A 30 0.56 -2.17 -6.10
C ARG A 30 1.41 -0.91 -6.21
N MET A 31 2.72 -1.04 -6.14
CA MET A 31 3.67 0.07 -6.31
C MET A 31 4.73 -0.24 -7.36
N THR A 32 5.10 0.77 -8.13
CA THR A 32 6.25 0.74 -9.07
C THR A 32 7.57 1.04 -8.37
N ASN A 33 7.51 1.80 -7.28
CA ASN A 33 8.67 2.17 -6.49
C ASN A 33 8.27 2.40 -5.03
N ILE A 34 8.49 1.40 -4.17
CA ILE A 34 8.23 1.54 -2.73
C ILE A 34 9.20 2.53 -2.07
N PHE A 35 10.39 2.76 -2.63
CA PHE A 35 11.36 3.68 -2.05
C PHE A 35 10.91 5.14 -2.12
N GLU A 36 10.15 5.55 -3.14
CA GLU A 36 9.49 6.88 -3.17
C GLU A 36 8.52 7.06 -2.00
N ARG A 37 7.84 5.98 -1.62
CA ARG A 37 6.93 6.01 -0.47
C ARG A 37 7.69 6.05 0.84
N LEU A 38 8.77 5.29 0.96
CA LEU A 38 9.65 5.32 2.14
C LEU A 38 10.26 6.72 2.32
N ASP A 39 10.73 7.34 1.24
CA ASP A 39 11.22 8.72 1.25
C ASP A 39 10.13 9.73 1.63
N THR A 40 8.90 9.57 1.09
CA THR A 40 7.76 10.39 1.52
C THR A 40 7.48 10.24 3.02
N ILE A 41 7.56 9.04 3.57
CA ILE A 41 7.40 8.80 5.02
C ILE A 41 8.50 9.53 5.79
N ASP A 42 9.76 9.38 5.37
CA ASP A 42 10.92 10.00 6.02
C ASP A 42 10.83 11.53 6.01
N ARG A 43 10.30 12.13 4.94
CA ARG A 43 10.14 13.59 4.81
C ARG A 43 8.92 14.18 5.52
N THR A 44 7.83 13.43 5.64
CA THR A 44 6.51 14.00 6.03
C THR A 44 6.00 13.56 7.39
N LYS A 45 6.61 12.55 8.03
CA LYS A 45 6.12 11.97 9.28
C LYS A 45 7.06 12.26 10.44
N SER A 46 6.52 12.28 11.65
CA SER A 46 7.33 12.48 12.85
C SER A 46 8.31 11.31 13.02
N LYS A 47 9.47 11.57 13.66
CA LYS A 47 10.49 10.53 13.95
C LYS A 47 9.90 9.29 14.64
N LYS A 48 8.88 9.48 15.49
CA LYS A 48 8.16 8.38 16.14
C LYS A 48 7.39 7.51 15.15
N GLN A 49 6.67 8.13 14.20
CA GLN A 49 5.87 7.43 13.19
C GLN A 49 6.71 6.79 12.08
N ILE A 50 7.85 7.39 11.70
CA ILE A 50 8.68 6.90 10.59
C ILE A 50 9.04 5.43 10.77
N SER A 51 9.64 5.09 11.93
CA SER A 51 10.09 3.72 12.19
C SER A 51 8.92 2.73 12.17
N TRP A 52 7.77 3.10 12.78
CA TRP A 52 6.59 2.24 12.82
C TRP A 52 5.98 2.03 11.42
N ARG A 53 5.83 3.10 10.64
CA ARG A 53 5.28 3.00 9.28
C ARG A 53 6.15 2.14 8.38
N ARG A 54 7.48 2.24 8.49
CA ARG A 54 8.42 1.40 7.73
C ARG A 54 8.37 -0.06 8.15
N HIS A 55 8.14 -0.31 9.45
CA HIS A 55 7.97 -1.66 10.00
C HIS A 55 6.71 -2.36 9.44
N CYS A 56 5.59 -1.64 9.33
CA CYS A 56 4.35 -2.21 8.80
C CYS A 56 4.37 -2.48 7.30
N ILE A 57 5.32 -1.95 6.54
CA ILE A 57 5.38 -2.15 5.08
C ILE A 57 5.97 -3.53 4.78
N VAL A 58 5.16 -4.37 4.14
CA VAL A 58 5.54 -5.74 3.79
C VAL A 58 5.39 -5.96 2.29
N TYR A 59 6.40 -6.54 1.65
CA TYR A 59 6.25 -7.05 0.29
C TYR A 59 5.52 -8.39 0.29
N VAL A 60 4.54 -8.53 -0.58
CA VAL A 60 3.75 -9.75 -0.74
C VAL A 60 3.84 -10.26 -2.17
N GLN A 61 4.15 -11.54 -2.31
CA GLN A 61 4.11 -12.21 -3.61
C GLN A 61 2.67 -12.24 -4.13
N PRO A 62 2.43 -11.99 -5.43
CA PRO A 62 1.08 -11.99 -6.01
C PRO A 62 0.28 -13.27 -5.72
N SER A 63 0.94 -14.43 -5.69
CA SER A 63 0.35 -15.74 -5.40
C SER A 63 -0.17 -15.91 -3.97
N LYS A 64 0.17 -14.99 -3.06
CA LYS A 64 -0.30 -14.99 -1.67
C LYS A 64 -1.49 -14.07 -1.44
N LEU A 65 -1.88 -13.28 -2.45
CA LEU A 65 -3.04 -12.40 -2.35
C LEU A 65 -4.32 -13.14 -2.76
N PRO A 66 -5.47 -12.81 -2.16
CA PRO A 66 -6.76 -13.27 -2.67
C PRO A 66 -6.94 -12.87 -4.13
N LEU A 67 -7.39 -13.79 -4.98
CA LEU A 67 -7.46 -13.58 -6.43
C LEU A 67 -8.26 -12.33 -6.81
N LYS A 68 -9.37 -12.07 -6.10
CA LYS A 68 -10.20 -10.87 -6.31
C LYS A 68 -9.47 -9.57 -5.96
N VAL A 69 -8.64 -9.59 -4.90
CA VAL A 69 -7.81 -8.44 -4.52
C VAL A 69 -6.74 -8.19 -5.59
N LEU A 70 -6.06 -9.25 -6.04
CA LEU A 70 -5.05 -9.15 -7.10
C LEU A 70 -5.63 -8.56 -8.40
N ALA A 71 -6.80 -9.07 -8.82
CA ALA A 71 -7.50 -8.57 -9.99
C ALA A 71 -7.89 -7.09 -9.84
N ALA A 72 -8.46 -6.70 -8.69
CA ALA A 72 -8.85 -5.33 -8.41
C ALA A 72 -7.66 -4.36 -8.41
N CYS A 73 -6.55 -4.73 -7.78
CA CYS A 73 -5.32 -3.93 -7.81
C CYS A 73 -4.79 -3.78 -9.23
N THR A 74 -4.87 -4.83 -10.06
CA THR A 74 -4.45 -4.79 -11.46
C THR A 74 -5.32 -3.83 -12.29
N VAL A 75 -6.64 -3.89 -12.11
CA VAL A 75 -7.59 -2.98 -12.79
C VAL A 75 -7.33 -1.53 -12.38
N TYR A 76 -7.24 -1.26 -11.07
CA TYR A 76 -6.93 0.07 -10.56
C TYR A 76 -5.60 0.59 -11.11
N TRP A 77 -4.56 -0.25 -11.12
CA TRP A 77 -3.24 0.14 -11.61
C TRP A 77 -3.22 0.47 -13.11
N ARG A 78 -3.93 -0.30 -13.93
CA ARG A 78 -4.09 0.01 -15.37
C ARG A 78 -4.78 1.35 -15.57
N ALA A 79 -5.85 1.62 -14.81
CA ALA A 79 -6.56 2.89 -14.87
C ALA A 79 -5.68 4.07 -14.38
N TYR A 80 -4.87 3.85 -13.34
CA TYR A 80 -3.88 4.81 -12.88
C TYR A 80 -2.85 5.16 -13.95
N ILE A 81 -2.24 4.16 -14.61
CA ILE A 81 -1.28 4.39 -15.71
C ILE A 81 -1.94 5.16 -16.86
N ALA A 82 -3.17 4.79 -17.26
CA ALA A 82 -3.86 5.48 -18.33
C ALA A 82 -4.09 6.96 -17.99
N TRP A 83 -4.50 7.24 -16.75
CA TRP A 83 -4.67 8.61 -16.27
C TRP A 83 -3.36 9.38 -16.19
N THR A 84 -2.28 8.81 -15.66
CA THR A 84 -0.99 9.51 -15.60
C THR A 84 -0.42 9.80 -16.98
N LYS A 85 -0.54 8.86 -17.94
CA LYS A 85 -0.18 9.12 -19.35
C LYS A 85 -1.01 10.24 -19.96
N ALA A 86 -2.31 10.31 -19.64
CA ALA A 86 -3.18 11.38 -20.11
C ALA A 86 -2.74 12.75 -19.56
N LEU A 87 -2.38 12.83 -18.27
CA LEU A 87 -1.84 14.06 -17.65
C LEU A 87 -0.51 14.50 -18.28
N ILE A 88 0.45 13.58 -18.45
CA ILE A 88 1.79 13.89 -19.00
C ILE A 88 1.68 14.44 -20.42
N ASN A 89 0.75 13.91 -21.22
CA ASN A 89 0.52 14.40 -22.58
C ASN A 89 -0.35 15.66 -22.63
N HIS A 90 -0.59 16.32 -21.50
CA HIS A 90 -1.52 17.46 -21.35
C HIS A 90 -2.94 17.19 -21.89
N ARG A 91 -3.30 15.92 -22.05
CA ARG A 91 -4.63 15.45 -22.42
C ARG A 91 -5.39 15.08 -21.17
N ALA A 92 -5.64 16.05 -20.30
CA ALA A 92 -6.42 15.85 -19.08
C ALA A 92 -7.85 15.41 -19.43
N SER A 93 -8.05 14.10 -19.68
CA SER A 93 -9.37 13.57 -19.97
C SER A 93 -10.06 13.28 -18.65
N PHE A 94 -11.15 14.00 -18.41
CA PHE A 94 -12.10 13.70 -17.34
C PHE A 94 -12.48 12.20 -17.34
N VAL A 95 -12.56 11.58 -18.52
CA VAL A 95 -12.80 10.15 -18.71
C VAL A 95 -11.74 9.27 -18.03
N ALA A 96 -10.43 9.53 -18.24
CA ALA A 96 -9.38 8.74 -17.59
C ALA A 96 -9.37 8.95 -16.07
N TYR A 97 -9.62 10.18 -15.60
CA TYR A 97 -9.77 10.47 -14.18
C TYR A 97 -10.93 9.67 -13.56
N MET A 98 -12.11 9.73 -14.18
CA MET A 98 -13.30 9.03 -13.71
C MET A 98 -13.12 7.51 -13.74
N THR A 99 -12.42 6.98 -14.74
CA THR A 99 -12.09 5.55 -14.84
C THR A 99 -11.20 5.12 -13.68
N ARG A 100 -10.12 5.87 -13.39
CA ARG A 100 -9.26 5.65 -12.22
C ARG A 100 -10.06 5.75 -10.91
N HIS A 101 -10.93 6.75 -10.79
CA HIS A 101 -11.74 6.97 -9.59
C HIS A 101 -12.70 5.79 -9.33
N LYS A 102 -13.45 5.36 -10.34
CA LYS A 102 -14.34 4.19 -10.26
C LYS A 102 -13.58 2.92 -9.88
N ALA A 103 -12.43 2.68 -10.51
CA ALA A 103 -11.58 1.54 -10.17
C ALA A 103 -11.06 1.60 -8.72
N GLY A 104 -10.74 2.81 -8.22
CA GLY A 104 -10.31 3.02 -6.83
C GLY A 104 -11.44 2.73 -5.83
N LEU A 105 -12.67 3.14 -6.13
CA LEU A 105 -13.84 2.79 -5.32
C LEU A 105 -14.09 1.28 -5.29
N ALA A 106 -14.03 0.62 -6.45
CA ALA A 106 -14.19 -0.84 -6.55
C ALA A 106 -13.10 -1.57 -5.75
N LEU A 107 -11.84 -1.14 -5.87
CA LEU A 107 -10.73 -1.69 -5.09
C LEU A 107 -11.00 -1.56 -3.58
N ARG A 108 -11.39 -0.37 -3.09
CA ARG A 108 -11.71 -0.18 -1.67
C ARG A 108 -12.80 -1.12 -1.16
N LYS A 109 -13.87 -1.33 -1.95
CA LYS A 109 -14.94 -2.28 -1.60
C LYS A 109 -14.42 -3.71 -1.51
N ILE A 110 -13.57 -4.12 -2.46
CA ILE A 110 -12.97 -5.46 -2.48
C ILE A 110 -12.02 -5.66 -1.30
N LEU A 111 -11.17 -4.66 -1.00
CA LEU A 111 -10.28 -4.70 0.16
C LEU A 111 -11.07 -4.85 1.46
N LYS A 112 -12.16 -4.09 1.64
CA LYS A 112 -13.05 -4.22 2.81
C LYS A 112 -13.67 -5.61 2.93
N THR A 113 -14.06 -6.22 1.80
CA THR A 113 -14.66 -7.56 1.79
C THR A 113 -13.64 -8.64 2.17
N HIS A 114 -12.36 -8.43 1.89
CA HIS A 114 -11.27 -9.38 2.17
C HIS A 114 -10.38 -8.91 3.34
N ASP A 115 -10.86 -7.99 4.18
CA ASP A 115 -10.08 -7.39 5.27
C ASP A 115 -9.55 -8.48 6.22
N LYS A 116 -10.38 -9.47 6.56
CA LYS A 116 -9.98 -10.59 7.42
C LYS A 116 -8.81 -11.41 6.83
N GLU A 117 -8.89 -11.80 5.55
CA GLU A 117 -7.83 -12.56 4.87
C GLU A 117 -6.53 -11.75 4.78
N LEU A 118 -6.63 -10.46 4.45
CA LEU A 118 -5.50 -9.56 4.36
C LEU A 118 -4.88 -9.27 5.72
N THR A 119 -5.68 -9.17 6.78
CA THR A 119 -5.22 -8.99 8.15
C THR A 119 -4.52 -10.25 8.64
N VAL A 120 -5.04 -11.46 8.38
CA VAL A 120 -4.33 -12.72 8.70
C VAL A 120 -2.97 -12.77 8.00
N LEU A 121 -2.91 -12.35 6.73
CA LEU A 121 -1.64 -12.27 6.01
C LEU A 121 -0.70 -11.23 6.62
N LEU A 122 -1.22 -10.06 7.01
CA LEU A 122 -0.46 -9.02 7.69
C LEU A 122 0.08 -9.50 9.04
N THR A 123 -0.73 -10.12 9.88
CA THR A 123 -0.32 -10.69 11.17
C THR A 123 0.79 -11.73 11.00
N LYS A 124 0.76 -12.53 9.91
CA LYS A 124 1.83 -13.48 9.61
C LYS A 124 3.19 -12.79 9.38
N TYR A 125 3.20 -11.64 8.74
CA TYR A 125 4.45 -10.93 8.41
C TYR A 125 4.86 -9.91 9.48
N VAL A 126 3.90 -9.27 10.12
CA VAL A 126 4.05 -8.20 11.11
C VAL A 126 3.04 -8.45 12.23
N PRO A 127 3.28 -9.41 13.14
CA PRO A 127 2.30 -9.82 14.15
C PRO A 127 1.96 -8.74 15.17
N ASP A 128 2.84 -7.76 15.35
CA ASP A 128 2.68 -6.62 16.24
C ASP A 128 2.07 -5.38 15.56
N HIS A 129 1.45 -5.54 14.39
CA HIS A 129 0.76 -4.47 13.70
C HIS A 129 -0.42 -3.90 14.51
N THR A 130 -0.86 -2.70 14.13
CA THR A 130 -1.89 -1.91 14.83
C THR A 130 -3.01 -1.50 13.87
N TRP A 131 -3.36 -2.39 12.94
CA TRP A 131 -4.43 -2.15 11.98
C TRP A 131 -5.78 -2.33 12.68
N ASN A 132 -6.61 -1.29 12.70
CA ASN A 132 -7.93 -1.33 13.36
C ASN A 132 -9.11 -1.61 12.41
N GLY A 133 -8.83 -2.09 11.18
CA GLY A 133 -9.84 -2.28 10.13
C GLY A 133 -10.03 -1.05 9.23
N LYS A 134 -9.45 0.10 9.59
CA LYS A 134 -9.55 1.34 8.82
C LYS A 134 -8.20 2.00 8.59
N GLU A 135 -7.37 2.07 9.62
CA GLU A 135 -6.04 2.67 9.56
C GLU A 135 -5.04 2.04 10.52
N ILE A 136 -3.77 2.41 10.36
CA ILE A 136 -2.69 2.08 11.28
C ILE A 136 -2.81 2.97 12.53
N GLU A 137 -3.04 2.38 13.68
CA GLU A 137 -2.93 3.07 14.98
C GLU A 137 -1.46 3.17 15.41
N PHE A 138 -1.06 4.24 16.07
CA PHE A 138 0.29 4.37 16.59
C PHE A 138 0.24 4.16 18.10
N LYS A 139 0.86 3.09 18.60
CA LYS A 139 1.09 2.94 20.04
C LYS A 139 2.13 3.97 20.45
N GLU A 140 1.79 4.83 21.42
CA GLU A 140 2.66 5.91 21.90
C GLU A 140 3.89 5.41 22.66
#